data_AF-A0A0R2T3Q2-F1
#
_entry.id   AF-A0A0R2T3Q2-F1
#
_cell.length_a   1.000
_cell.length_b   1.000
_cell.length_c   1.000
_cell.angle_alpha   90.00
_cell.angle_beta   90.00
_cell.angle_gamma   90.00
#
_symmetry.space_group_name_H-M   'P 1'
#
loop_
_entity.id
_entity.type
_entity.pdbx_description
1 polymer ?
#
loop_
_entity_poly.entity_id
_entity_poly.type
_entity_poly.pdbx_seq_one_letter_code
_entity_poly.pdbx_strand_id
1 'polypeptide(L)'
;MYGVYSFVNADRISLTVNVVNNERNEQRSFAAIGQPQAAVKSVAAQIFDTFQRPSSPTFINPLPGRTWLALPSAQMGRELNASLGAAMCVTQGGRLPSREEIEIAYAFGEYFSSVRINPSSHYVVEEDGEVMLLNINQNQCVPEKNTSIDKGLVVCIKDN
;
A
#
# COMPACT_ATOMS: atom_id res chain seq x y z
N MET A 1 -15.80 -21.64 23.57
CA MET A 1 -14.61 -22.19 22.89
C MET A 1 -14.27 -23.51 23.54
N TYR A 2 -13.77 -24.47 22.78
CA TYR A 2 -13.28 -25.74 23.31
C TYR A 2 -11.99 -26.13 22.60
N GLY A 3 -11.10 -26.88 23.24
CA GLY A 3 -9.82 -27.23 22.65
C GLY A 3 -9.31 -28.58 23.11
N VAL A 4 -8.42 -29.14 22.31
CA VAL A 4 -7.72 -30.39 22.57
C VAL A 4 -6.22 -30.16 22.42
N TYR A 5 -5.42 -30.84 23.24
CA TYR A 5 -3.97 -30.84 23.10
C TYR A 5 -3.43 -32.27 23.13
N SER A 6 -2.30 -32.48 22.47
CA SER A 6 -1.54 -33.73 22.51
C SER A 6 -0.05 -33.44 22.61
N PHE A 7 0.70 -34.35 23.24
CA PHE A 7 2.16 -34.29 23.25
C PHE A 7 2.69 -34.79 21.91
N VAL A 8 3.58 -34.00 21.31
CA VAL A 8 4.33 -34.39 20.11
C VAL A 8 5.65 -35.04 20.53
N ASN A 9 6.29 -34.50 21.57
CA ASN A 9 7.47 -35.03 22.24
C ASN A 9 7.54 -34.43 23.68
N ALA A 10 8.63 -34.66 24.40
CA ALA A 10 8.78 -34.27 25.81
C ALA A 10 8.61 -32.75 26.06
N ASP A 11 8.93 -31.90 25.09
CA ASP A 11 8.95 -30.45 25.25
C ASP A 11 7.95 -29.71 24.37
N ARG A 12 7.22 -30.41 23.47
CA ARG A 12 6.29 -29.79 22.52
C ARG A 12 4.91 -30.43 22.54
N ILE A 13 3.91 -29.57 22.41
CA ILE A 13 2.51 -29.95 22.28
C ILE A 13 1.96 -29.50 20.93
N SER A 14 0.97 -30.23 20.45
CA SER A 14 0.02 -29.76 19.44
C SER A 14 -1.24 -29.30 20.16
N LEU A 15 -1.65 -28.06 19.95
CA LEU A 15 -2.86 -27.47 20.53
C LEU A 15 -3.81 -27.10 19.40
N THR A 16 -5.08 -27.48 19.52
CA THR A 16 -6.17 -27.07 18.62
C THR A 16 -7.31 -26.48 19.45
N VAL A 17 -7.79 -25.30 19.07
CA VAL A 17 -8.90 -24.60 19.72
C VAL A 17 -9.97 -24.27 18.68
N ASN A 18 -11.21 -24.61 19.00
CA ASN A 18 -12.41 -24.32 18.23
C ASN A 18 -13.17 -23.16 18.87
N VAL A 19 -13.45 -22.14 18.07
CA VAL A 19 -14.30 -21.00 18.41
C VAL A 19 -15.61 -21.16 17.64
N VAL A 20 -16.72 -21.22 18.38
CA VAL A 20 -18.06 -21.39 17.82
C VAL A 20 -18.85 -20.10 18.02
N ASN A 21 -19.44 -19.59 16.95
CA ASN A 21 -20.44 -18.55 16.97
C ASN A 21 -21.83 -19.20 16.88
N ASN A 22 -22.55 -19.22 18.01
CA ASN A 22 -23.85 -19.89 18.12
C ASN A 22 -24.97 -19.17 17.34
N GLU A 23 -24.81 -17.88 17.03
CA GLU A 23 -25.83 -17.11 16.31
C GLU A 23 -25.72 -17.30 14.79
N ARG A 24 -24.49 -17.41 14.28
CA ARG A 24 -24.20 -17.58 12.85
C ARG A 24 -23.97 -19.03 12.43
N ASN A 25 -24.01 -19.96 13.40
CA ASN A 25 -23.66 -21.37 13.21
C ASN A 25 -22.29 -21.56 12.54
N GLU A 26 -21.35 -20.65 12.80
CA GLU A 26 -19.98 -20.68 12.27
C GLU A 26 -19.05 -21.28 13.31
N GLN A 27 -18.17 -22.18 12.87
CA GLN A 27 -17.08 -22.70 13.69
C GLN A 27 -15.74 -22.46 12.99
N ARG A 28 -14.76 -21.94 13.73
CA ARG A 28 -13.38 -21.76 13.26
C ARG A 28 -12.40 -22.47 14.19
N SER A 29 -11.40 -23.10 13.59
CA SER A 29 -10.40 -23.90 14.29
C SER A 29 -9.04 -23.22 14.16
N PHE A 30 -8.31 -23.13 15.27
CA PHE A 30 -6.98 -22.53 15.36
C PHE A 30 -6.03 -23.55 15.97
N ALA A 31 -4.85 -23.72 15.39
CA ALA A 31 -3.91 -24.73 15.85
C ALA A 31 -2.46 -24.24 15.82
N ALA A 32 -1.66 -24.74 16.76
CA ALA A 32 -0.23 -24.51 16.79
C ALA A 32 0.52 -25.69 17.42
N ILE A 33 1.76 -25.90 16.99
CA ILE A 33 2.67 -26.88 17.56
C ILE A 33 3.91 -26.19 18.09
N GLY A 34 4.26 -26.42 19.35
CA GLY A 34 5.42 -25.80 19.97
C GLY A 34 5.54 -26.13 21.45
N GLN A 35 6.50 -25.51 22.13
CA GLN A 35 6.54 -25.56 23.59
C GLN A 35 5.21 -25.08 24.17
N PRO A 36 4.73 -25.61 25.31
CA PRO A 36 3.38 -25.35 25.81
C PRO A 36 2.99 -23.85 25.81
N GLN A 37 3.85 -23.00 26.36
CA GLN A 37 3.60 -21.55 26.41
C GLN A 37 3.60 -20.90 25.02
N ALA A 38 4.50 -21.33 24.13
CA ALA A 38 4.59 -20.81 22.77
C ALA A 38 3.40 -21.23 21.90
N ALA A 39 2.96 -22.48 22.02
CA ALA A 39 1.79 -23.00 21.31
C ALA A 39 0.51 -22.27 21.74
N VAL A 40 0.31 -22.07 23.04
CA VAL A 40 -0.82 -21.28 23.57
C VAL A 40 -0.78 -19.84 23.07
N LYS A 41 0.39 -19.18 23.14
CA LYS A 41 0.54 -17.80 22.66
C LYS A 41 0.26 -17.66 21.17
N SER A 42 0.68 -18.64 20.36
CA SER A 42 0.43 -18.65 18.93
C SER A 42 -1.07 -18.80 18.62
N VAL A 43 -1.76 -19.75 19.27
CA VAL A 43 -3.21 -19.92 19.09
C VAL A 43 -3.98 -18.68 19.53
N ALA A 44 -3.61 -18.07 20.66
CA ALA A 44 -4.22 -16.84 21.14
C ALA A 44 -4.04 -15.67 20.15
N ALA A 45 -2.84 -15.53 19.58
CA ALA A 45 -2.57 -14.52 18.55
C ALA A 45 -3.43 -14.75 17.30
N GLN A 46 -3.54 -15.99 16.81
CA GLN A 46 -4.37 -16.32 15.65
C GLN A 46 -5.85 -15.98 15.88
N ILE A 47 -6.38 -16.27 17.07
CA ILE A 47 -7.76 -15.91 17.45
C ILE A 47 -7.92 -14.38 17.47
N PHE A 48 -7.00 -13.67 18.12
CA PHE A 48 -7.03 -12.21 18.19
C PHE A 48 -6.96 -11.59 16.79
N ASP A 49 -6.00 -11.99 15.96
CA ASP A 49 -5.89 -11.53 14.57
C ASP A 49 -7.14 -11.85 13.75
N THR A 50 -7.87 -12.92 14.06
CA THR A 50 -9.06 -13.28 13.27
C THR A 50 -10.29 -12.47 13.66
N PHE A 51 -10.45 -12.11 14.93
CA PHE A 51 -11.66 -11.44 15.43
C PHE A 51 -11.47 -9.95 15.73
N GLN A 52 -10.25 -9.52 16.00
CA GLN A 52 -9.90 -8.16 16.41
C GLN A 52 -9.10 -7.41 15.35
N ARG A 53 -8.51 -8.11 14.37
CA ARG A 53 -8.03 -7.40 13.17
C ARG A 53 -9.27 -6.85 12.47
N PRO A 54 -9.34 -5.54 12.20
CA PRO A 54 -10.44 -4.99 11.44
C PRO A 54 -10.53 -5.77 10.13
N SER A 55 -11.74 -6.26 9.79
CA SER A 55 -12.04 -6.73 8.45
C SER A 55 -11.49 -5.68 7.49
N SER A 56 -10.53 -6.06 6.65
CA SER A 56 -9.90 -5.13 5.71
C SER A 56 -11.01 -4.30 5.09
N PRO A 57 -10.93 -2.95 5.15
CA PRO A 57 -11.94 -2.13 4.51
C PRO A 57 -12.08 -2.63 3.07
N THR A 58 -13.33 -2.82 2.62
CA THR A 58 -13.66 -2.97 1.19
C THR A 58 -12.75 -2.04 0.41
N PHE A 59 -11.98 -2.55 -0.56
CA PHE A 59 -11.01 -1.77 -1.34
C PHE A 59 -11.51 -0.35 -1.55
N ILE A 60 -10.96 0.60 -0.79
CA ILE A 60 -11.27 2.00 -0.95
C ILE A 60 -10.28 2.45 -2.01
N ASN A 61 -10.75 2.63 -3.25
CA ASN A 61 -9.95 3.35 -4.23
C ASN A 61 -9.67 4.73 -3.60
N PRO A 62 -8.42 5.05 -3.25
CA PRO A 62 -8.12 6.31 -2.56
C PRO A 62 -8.30 7.52 -3.49
N LEU A 63 -8.43 7.29 -4.81
CA LEU A 63 -8.70 8.28 -5.85
C LEU A 63 -9.92 7.83 -6.67
N PRO A 64 -11.15 7.92 -6.13
CA PRO A 64 -12.36 7.48 -6.83
C PRO A 64 -12.51 8.21 -8.17
N GLY A 65 -12.82 7.46 -9.24
CA GLY A 65 -12.90 8.01 -10.59
C GLY A 65 -11.53 8.28 -11.23
N ARG A 66 -10.41 7.84 -10.65
CA ARG A 66 -9.08 7.99 -11.23
C ARG A 66 -8.31 6.69 -11.24
N THR A 67 -7.32 6.59 -12.11
CA THR A 67 -6.48 5.40 -12.26
C THR A 67 -5.06 5.79 -12.64
N TRP A 68 -4.09 5.21 -11.94
CA TRP A 68 -2.67 5.34 -12.29
C TRP A 68 -2.39 4.64 -13.61
N LEU A 69 -1.68 5.32 -14.50
CA LEU A 69 -1.25 4.76 -15.77
C LEU A 69 0.13 4.12 -15.61
N ALA A 70 0.24 2.88 -16.09
CA ALA A 70 1.52 2.21 -16.16
C ALA A 70 2.44 2.93 -17.15
N LEU A 71 3.63 3.32 -16.70
CA LEU A 71 4.64 3.84 -17.62
C LEU A 71 5.22 2.74 -18.50
N PRO A 72 5.67 3.07 -19.73
CA PRO A 72 6.49 2.18 -20.53
C PRO A 72 7.69 1.69 -19.70
N SER A 73 8.00 0.39 -19.75
CA SER A 73 9.05 -0.23 -18.93
C SER A 73 10.41 0.47 -19.05
N ALA A 74 10.73 1.02 -20.22
CA ALA A 74 11.95 1.79 -20.47
C ALA A 74 12.08 3.10 -19.67
N GLN A 75 10.97 3.61 -19.11
CA GLN A 75 10.92 4.86 -18.34
C GLN A 75 10.66 4.64 -16.85
N MET A 76 10.40 3.39 -16.44
CA MET A 76 10.17 3.07 -15.03
C MET A 76 11.41 3.39 -14.20
N GLY A 77 11.26 4.28 -13.20
CA GLY A 77 12.36 4.67 -12.31
C GLY A 77 13.42 5.57 -12.95
N ARG A 78 13.22 6.06 -14.18
CA ARG A 78 14.10 7.07 -14.79
C ARG A 78 13.57 8.46 -14.49
N GLU A 79 14.48 9.35 -14.11
CA GLU A 79 14.15 10.77 -14.03
C GLU A 79 14.12 11.35 -15.44
N LEU A 80 13.04 12.07 -15.72
CA LEU A 80 12.80 12.76 -16.99
C LEU A 80 12.76 14.26 -16.75
N ASN A 81 13.09 15.01 -17.80
CA ASN A 81 12.84 16.44 -17.81
C ASN A 81 11.34 16.69 -17.59
N ALA A 82 10.99 17.65 -16.74
CA ALA A 82 9.61 17.88 -16.35
C ALA A 82 8.68 18.14 -17.56
N SER A 83 9.15 18.92 -18.54
CA SER A 83 8.45 19.20 -19.80
C SER A 83 8.19 17.95 -20.64
N LEU A 84 9.13 17.01 -20.68
CA LEU A 84 8.97 15.71 -21.35
C LEU A 84 7.99 14.81 -20.59
N GLY A 85 8.04 14.84 -19.26
CA GLY A 85 7.12 14.10 -18.39
C GLY A 85 5.66 14.47 -18.62
N ALA A 86 5.37 15.78 -18.67
CA ALA A 86 4.03 16.29 -18.96
C ALA A 86 3.50 15.78 -20.30
N ALA A 87 4.29 15.94 -21.37
CA ALA A 87 3.92 15.47 -22.71
C ALA A 87 3.67 13.95 -22.76
N MET A 88 4.46 13.17 -22.02
CA MET A 88 4.32 11.71 -21.95
C MET A 88 3.01 11.26 -21.27
N CYS A 89 2.52 11.98 -20.26
CA CYS A 89 1.23 11.65 -19.66
C CYS A 89 0.07 11.94 -20.62
N VAL A 90 0.15 13.06 -21.35
CA VAL A 90 -0.85 13.44 -22.36
C VAL A 90 -0.95 12.41 -23.48
N THR A 91 0.17 11.88 -23.98
CA THR A 91 0.14 10.87 -25.06
C THR A 91 -0.52 9.54 -24.66
N GLN A 92 -0.62 9.28 -23.36
CA GLN A 92 -1.30 8.09 -22.80
C GLN A 92 -2.76 8.38 -22.43
N GLY A 93 -3.27 9.59 -22.73
CA GLY A 93 -4.62 10.02 -22.38
C GLY A 93 -4.79 10.28 -20.88
N GLY A 94 -3.70 10.63 -20.18
CA GLY A 94 -3.71 11.06 -18.79
C GLY A 94 -3.08 12.45 -18.62
N ARG A 95 -2.80 12.78 -17.37
CA ARG A 95 -2.14 14.03 -16.94
C ARG A 95 -1.07 13.74 -15.88
N LEU A 96 -0.28 14.75 -15.56
CA LEU A 96 0.51 14.73 -14.35
C LEU A 96 -0.43 14.69 -13.13
N PRO A 97 -0.08 13.96 -12.07
CA PRO A 97 -0.84 13.97 -10.83
C PRO A 97 -0.64 15.30 -10.08
N SER A 98 -1.57 15.59 -9.17
CA SER A 98 -1.39 16.63 -8.17
C SER A 98 -0.47 16.17 -7.04
N ARG A 99 -0.02 17.11 -6.22
CA ARG A 99 0.72 16.84 -4.99
C ARG A 99 -0.06 15.91 -4.07
N GLU A 100 -1.34 16.20 -3.83
CA GLU A 100 -2.19 15.39 -2.97
C GLU A 100 -2.33 13.96 -3.48
N GLU A 101 -2.42 13.76 -4.80
CA GLU A 101 -2.54 12.42 -5.39
C GLU A 101 -1.28 11.57 -5.13
N ILE A 102 -0.09 12.17 -5.21
CA ILE A 102 1.18 11.52 -4.86
C ILE A 102 1.27 11.25 -3.35
N GLU A 103 0.91 12.22 -2.51
CA GLU A 103 0.94 12.08 -1.05
C GLU A 103 -0.03 10.98 -0.56
N ILE A 104 -1.23 10.90 -1.16
CA ILE A 104 -2.20 9.83 -0.92
C ILE A 104 -1.62 8.49 -1.38
N ALA A 105 -1.03 8.40 -2.57
CA ALA A 105 -0.43 7.16 -3.06
C ALA A 105 0.73 6.67 -2.17
N TYR A 106 1.52 7.58 -1.62
CA TYR A 106 2.55 7.29 -0.63
C TYR A 106 1.97 6.77 0.68
N ALA A 107 0.95 7.45 1.24
CA ALA A 107 0.34 7.09 2.51
C ALA A 107 -0.35 5.71 2.49
N PHE A 108 -0.98 5.37 1.36
CA PHE A 108 -1.66 4.08 1.19
C PHE A 108 -0.72 2.94 0.77
N GLY A 109 0.43 3.27 0.17
CA GLY A 109 1.43 2.29 -0.26
C GLY A 109 1.05 1.52 -1.53
N GLU A 110 2.05 0.86 -2.13
CA GLU A 110 1.97 0.27 -3.48
C GLU A 110 0.86 -0.78 -3.64
N TYR A 111 0.51 -1.50 -2.57
CA TYR A 111 -0.53 -2.53 -2.59
C TYR A 111 -1.93 -1.95 -2.81
N PHE A 112 -2.15 -0.68 -2.44
CA PHE A 112 -3.44 -0.01 -2.56
C PHE A 112 -3.45 1.03 -3.68
N SER A 113 -2.33 1.71 -3.90
CA SER A 113 -2.20 2.72 -4.95
C SER A 113 -1.75 2.15 -6.29
N SER A 114 -1.29 0.89 -6.37
CA SER A 114 -0.69 0.25 -7.56
C SER A 114 0.57 0.94 -8.11
N VAL A 115 1.06 1.96 -7.40
CA VAL A 115 2.26 2.73 -7.75
C VAL A 115 3.17 2.81 -6.53
N ARG A 116 4.46 2.55 -6.74
CA ARG A 116 5.45 2.68 -5.67
C ARG A 116 6.00 4.09 -5.63
N ILE A 117 5.72 4.80 -4.54
CA ILE A 117 6.25 6.15 -4.29
C ILE A 117 7.50 6.05 -3.39
N ASN A 118 8.63 6.60 -3.86
CA ASN A 118 9.86 6.76 -3.09
C ASN A 118 9.91 8.19 -2.54
N PRO A 119 9.68 8.40 -1.24
CA PRO A 119 9.53 9.75 -0.69
C PRO A 119 10.82 10.59 -0.70
N SER A 120 11.98 9.99 -1.01
CA SER A 120 13.26 10.68 -1.16
C SER A 120 13.52 11.20 -2.59
N SER A 121 12.72 10.78 -3.57
CA SER A 121 12.85 11.18 -4.97
C SER A 121 12.05 12.44 -5.28
N HIS A 122 12.46 13.17 -6.32
CA HIS A 122 11.67 14.25 -6.89
C HIS A 122 10.65 13.67 -7.87
N TYR A 123 9.39 14.09 -7.77
CA TYR A 123 8.31 13.74 -8.69
C TYR A 123 7.88 14.96 -9.49
N VAL A 124 7.62 14.75 -10.77
CA VAL A 124 7.00 15.78 -11.62
C VAL A 124 5.50 15.74 -11.36
N VAL A 125 4.95 16.86 -10.89
CA VAL A 125 3.53 17.02 -10.58
C VAL A 125 3.01 18.30 -11.25
N GLU A 126 1.69 18.47 -11.31
CA GLU A 126 1.06 19.69 -11.80
C GLU A 126 0.11 20.28 -10.74
N GLU A 127 0.29 21.55 -10.43
CA GLU A 127 -0.53 22.33 -9.48
C GLU A 127 -0.96 23.62 -10.15
N ASP A 128 -2.25 23.94 -10.15
CA ASP A 128 -2.81 25.16 -10.74
C ASP A 128 -2.34 25.46 -12.19
N GLY A 129 -2.05 24.40 -12.97
CA GLY A 129 -1.56 24.50 -14.35
C GLY A 129 -0.06 24.78 -14.49
N GLU A 130 0.69 24.79 -13.38
CA GLU A 130 2.14 24.88 -13.36
C GLU A 130 2.78 23.52 -13.08
N VAL A 131 3.86 23.21 -13.80
CA VAL A 131 4.66 22.00 -13.57
C VAL A 131 5.62 22.23 -12.41
N MET A 132 5.53 21.36 -11.42
CA MET A 132 6.25 21.45 -10.16
C MET A 132 7.11 20.21 -9.93
N LEU A 133 8.14 20.34 -9.10
CA LEU A 133 8.89 19.23 -8.56
C LEU A 133 8.61 19.04 -7.07
N LEU A 134 8.05 17.88 -6.75
CA LEU A 134 7.66 17.46 -5.41
C LEU A 134 8.70 16.52 -4.80
N ASN A 135 9.13 16.80 -3.57
CA ASN A 135 9.86 15.89 -2.71
C ASN A 135 9.12 15.76 -1.37
N ILE A 136 8.59 14.57 -1.08
CA ILE A 136 7.74 14.32 0.09
C ILE A 136 8.56 14.44 1.39
N ASN A 137 9.74 13.82 1.45
CA ASN A 137 10.57 13.83 2.66
C ASN A 137 11.09 15.22 3.01
N GLN A 138 11.37 16.05 2.00
CA GLN A 138 11.82 17.43 2.19
C GLN A 138 10.65 18.41 2.37
N ASN A 139 9.40 17.94 2.25
CA ASN A 139 8.19 18.76 2.24
C ASN A 139 8.32 19.94 1.26
N GLN A 140 8.87 19.67 0.08
CA GLN A 140 9.19 20.67 -0.93
C GLN A 140 8.34 20.44 -2.17
N CYS A 141 7.66 21.47 -2.65
CA CYS A 141 7.01 21.50 -3.95
C CYS A 141 7.33 22.84 -4.60
N VAL A 142 8.21 22.86 -5.61
CA VAL A 142 8.70 24.10 -6.22
C VAL A 142 8.42 24.11 -7.73
N PRO A 143 8.10 25.28 -8.32
CA PRO A 143 7.97 25.39 -9.77
C PRO A 143 9.27 25.01 -10.45
N GLU A 144 9.20 24.20 -11.51
CA GLU A 144 10.39 23.74 -12.23
C GLU A 144 11.25 24.92 -12.73
N LYS A 145 10.61 26.02 -13.14
CA LYS A 145 11.28 27.25 -13.59
C LYS A 145 12.07 27.98 -12.50
N ASN A 146 11.78 27.72 -11.23
CA ASN A 146 12.35 28.43 -10.07
C ASN A 146 13.37 27.60 -9.29
N THR A 147 13.81 26.46 -9.84
CA THR A 147 14.77 25.57 -9.19
C THR A 147 15.88 25.17 -10.16
N SER A 148 17.02 24.74 -9.63
CA SER A 148 18.09 24.11 -10.43
C SER A 148 17.82 22.63 -10.73
N ILE A 149 16.72 22.09 -10.21
CA ILE A 149 16.29 20.71 -10.43
C ILE A 149 15.36 20.71 -11.65
N ASP A 150 15.80 20.12 -12.75
CA ASP A 150 15.05 20.08 -14.03
C ASP A 150 14.46 18.69 -14.33
N LYS A 151 14.81 17.69 -13.50
CA LYS A 151 14.46 16.29 -13.67
C LYS A 151 13.75 15.72 -12.45
N GLY A 152 12.81 14.82 -12.71
CA GLY A 152 12.10 14.08 -11.68
C GLY A 152 11.52 12.78 -12.22
N LEU A 153 11.15 11.89 -11.31
CA LEU A 153 10.35 10.71 -11.63
C LEU A 153 8.98 11.15 -12.12
N VAL A 154 8.53 10.51 -13.18
CA VAL A 154 7.19 10.75 -13.74
C VAL A 154 6.31 9.59 -13.34
N VAL A 155 5.07 9.89 -12.99
CA VAL A 155 3.96 8.96 -12.97
C VAL A 155 2.77 9.69 -13.59
N CYS A 156 1.85 8.96 -14.19
CA CYS A 156 0.72 9.55 -14.89
C CYS A 156 -0.59 9.05 -14.28
N ILE A 157 -1.59 9.91 -14.23
CA ILE A 157 -2.92 9.55 -13.75
C ILE A 157 -3.96 9.89 -14.82
N LYS A 158 -5.01 9.09 -14.90
CA LYS A 158 -6.15 9.31 -15.79
C LYS A 158 -7.41 9.48 -14.95
N ASP A 159 -8.19 10.50 -15.29
CA ASP A 159 -9.55 10.68 -14.78
C ASP A 159 -10.52 9.84 -15.65
N ASN A 160 -11.44 9.11 -15.03
CA ASN A 160 -12.41 8.19 -15.65
C ASN A 160 -13.80 8.81 -15.80
#